data_AF-A0A151TBA8-F1
#
_entry.id   AF-A0A151TBA8-F1
#
_cell.length_a   1.000
_cell.length_b   1.000
_cell.length_c   1.000
_cell.angle_alpha   90.00
_cell.angle_beta   90.00
_cell.angle_gamma   90.00
#
_symmetry.space_group_name_H-M   'P 1'
#
loop_
_entity.id
_entity.type
_entity.pdbx_description
1 polymer ?
#
loop_
_entity_poly.entity_id
_entity_poly.type
_entity_poly.pdbx_seq_one_letter_code
_entity_poly.pdbx_strand_id
1 'polypeptide(L)'
;MDVIGPIEPKASNRHRFILVAIDYFTKWVEAMSYAHVTCKVVVNFVRKNIICQYRIPNKIITDNGSNLNNKMMIELCGSFKIQHHNSSPYKPKMNGTVEAANKNIKKSVQKMVVTYKDWHKILPFALHRYRTFSVHRPTSATPFTLVYGIEVVLPMEVKIPSLRVLMEAKLPKAEWVHARFDQLNLIEEKKLEAICHGQTYQRRIKKAFDKNVYP
;
A
#
# COMPACT_ATOMS: atom_id res chain seq x y z
N MET A 1 8.86 -1.29 -4.87
CA MET A 1 8.81 -2.61 -4.23
C MET A 1 10.09 -2.81 -3.46
N ASP A 2 10.01 -3.49 -2.33
CA ASP A 2 11.15 -3.71 -1.43
C ASP A 2 10.94 -5.01 -0.64
N VAL A 3 12.02 -5.56 -0.09
CA VAL A 3 12.03 -6.77 0.72
C VAL A 3 12.41 -6.43 2.16
N ILE A 4 11.52 -6.71 3.10
CA ILE A 4 11.82 -6.63 4.53
C ILE A 4 12.38 -7.99 4.98
N GLY A 5 13.61 -7.99 5.51
CA GLY A 5 14.17 -9.13 6.24
C GLY A 5 15.70 -9.21 6.14
N PRO A 6 16.30 -10.26 6.70
CA PRO A 6 15.65 -11.36 7.42
C PRO A 6 15.05 -10.93 8.77
N ILE A 7 13.90 -11.49 9.12
CA ILE A 7 13.24 -11.32 10.41
C ILE A 7 13.58 -12.53 11.30
N GLU A 8 14.11 -12.26 12.49
CA GLU A 8 14.44 -13.28 13.49
C GLU A 8 13.67 -13.03 14.80
N PRO A 9 13.14 -14.08 15.46
CA PRO A 9 13.16 -15.49 15.04
C PRO A 9 12.25 -15.76 13.83
N LYS A 10 12.52 -16.86 13.11
CA LYS A 10 11.66 -17.32 12.01
C LYS A 10 10.22 -17.46 12.50
N ALA A 11 9.27 -17.14 11.63
CA ALA A 11 7.86 -17.44 11.89
C ALA A 11 7.64 -18.94 12.10
N SER A 12 6.52 -19.32 12.72
CA SER A 12 6.14 -20.73 12.92
C SER A 12 6.00 -21.50 11.59
N ASN A 13 5.69 -20.81 10.48
CA ASN A 13 5.70 -21.37 9.12
C ASN A 13 7.07 -21.29 8.41
N ARG A 14 8.15 -20.98 9.13
CA ARG A 14 9.53 -20.79 8.63
C ARG A 14 9.73 -19.56 7.74
N HIS A 15 8.74 -18.69 7.59
CA HIS A 15 8.91 -17.43 6.85
C HIS A 15 9.85 -16.48 7.62
N ARG A 16 10.65 -15.73 6.86
CA ARG A 16 11.63 -14.75 7.41
C ARG A 16 11.74 -13.47 6.57
N PHE A 17 11.04 -13.38 5.46
CA PHE A 17 11.02 -12.19 4.61
C PHE A 17 9.59 -11.74 4.37
N ILE A 18 9.41 -10.44 4.09
CA ILE A 18 8.15 -9.86 3.62
C ILE A 18 8.47 -9.08 2.35
N LEU A 19 7.86 -9.46 1.23
CA LEU A 19 7.91 -8.69 -0.01
C LEU A 19 6.80 -7.66 0.03
N VAL A 20 7.13 -6.39 -0.23
CA VAL A 20 6.21 -5.26 -0.15
C VAL A 20 6.17 -4.49 -1.46
N ALA A 21 4.96 -4.25 -1.97
CA ALA A 21 4.67 -3.31 -3.05
C ALA A 21 3.78 -2.19 -2.50
N ILE A 22 3.99 -0.98 -3.01
CA ILE A 22 3.25 0.19 -2.55
C ILE A 22 2.86 0.99 -3.77
N ASP A 23 1.57 1.24 -3.91
CA ASP A 23 1.09 2.19 -4.89
C ASP A 23 1.45 3.61 -4.45
N TYR A 24 2.13 4.33 -5.34
CA TYR A 24 2.70 5.63 -5.01
C TYR A 24 1.61 6.69 -4.77
N PHE A 25 0.48 6.58 -5.46
CA PHE A 25 -0.61 7.55 -5.37
C PHE A 25 -1.48 7.30 -4.13
N THR A 26 -2.17 6.16 -4.09
CA THR A 26 -3.12 5.80 -3.04
C THR A 26 -2.44 5.46 -1.70
N LYS A 27 -1.11 5.24 -1.72
CA LYS A 27 -0.34 4.68 -0.61
C LYS A 27 -0.82 3.27 -0.23
N TRP A 28 -1.53 2.58 -1.13
CA TRP A 28 -1.96 1.21 -0.91
C TRP A 28 -0.75 0.29 -0.83
N VAL A 29 -0.63 -0.44 0.29
CA VAL A 29 0.45 -1.41 0.52
C VAL A 29 -0.08 -2.80 0.25
N GLU A 30 0.59 -3.55 -0.61
CA GLU A 30 0.43 -5.00 -0.79
C GLU A 30 1.67 -5.70 -0.27
N ALA A 31 1.51 -6.69 0.63
CA ALA A 31 2.65 -7.41 1.18
C ALA A 31 2.35 -8.88 1.48
N MET A 32 3.36 -9.72 1.26
CA MET A 32 3.29 -11.16 1.52
C MET A 32 4.56 -11.66 2.20
N SER A 33 4.41 -12.64 3.09
CA SER A 33 5.53 -13.27 3.79
C SER A 33 6.07 -14.49 3.03
N TYR A 34 7.38 -14.71 3.09
CA TYR A 34 8.07 -15.81 2.42
C TYR A 34 9.23 -16.36 3.27
N ALA A 35 9.53 -17.65 3.08
CA ALA A 35 10.76 -18.28 3.60
C ALA A 35 12.01 -17.80 2.87
N HIS A 36 11.93 -17.66 1.54
CA HIS A 36 13.00 -17.16 0.68
C HIS A 36 12.38 -16.27 -0.41
N VAL A 37 13.08 -15.18 -0.77
CA VAL A 37 12.65 -14.28 -1.85
C VAL A 37 13.53 -14.54 -3.06
N THR A 38 13.09 -15.46 -3.92
CA THR A 38 13.75 -15.74 -5.19
C THR A 38 13.13 -14.91 -6.32
N CYS A 39 13.81 -14.82 -7.45
CA CYS A 39 13.31 -14.16 -8.66
C CYS A 39 11.91 -14.67 -9.07
N LYS A 40 11.66 -15.99 -8.99
CA LYS A 40 10.35 -16.60 -9.30
C LYS A 40 9.25 -16.14 -8.34
N VAL A 41 9.58 -16.01 -7.06
CA VAL A 41 8.65 -15.53 -6.03
C VAL A 41 8.23 -14.09 -6.32
N VAL A 42 9.17 -13.23 -6.69
CA VAL A 42 8.91 -11.82 -7.01
C VAL A 42 8.00 -11.69 -8.23
N VAL A 43 8.30 -12.41 -9.31
CA VAL A 43 7.48 -12.40 -10.55
C VAL A 43 6.07 -12.91 -10.27
N ASN A 44 5.93 -14.00 -9.50
CA ASN A 44 4.62 -14.52 -9.13
C ASN A 44 3.83 -13.54 -8.25
N PHE A 45 4.51 -12.84 -7.34
CA PHE A 45 3.88 -11.79 -6.53
C PHE A 45 3.35 -10.65 -7.40
N VAL A 46 4.14 -10.13 -8.34
CA VAL A 46 3.69 -9.05 -9.25
C VAL A 46 2.50 -9.53 -10.08
N ARG A 47 2.58 -10.72 -10.67
CA ARG A 47 1.51 -11.28 -11.48
C ARG A 47 0.22 -11.47 -10.66
N LYS A 48 0.30 -12.18 -9.55
CA LYS A 48 -0.88 -12.60 -8.77
C LYS A 48 -1.47 -11.48 -7.91
N ASN A 49 -0.62 -10.70 -7.24
CA ASN A 49 -1.05 -9.73 -6.23
C ASN A 49 -1.15 -8.30 -6.76
N ILE A 50 -0.54 -7.99 -7.90
CA ILE A 50 -0.62 -6.65 -8.49
C ILE A 50 -1.46 -6.69 -9.76
N ILE A 51 -1.02 -7.44 -10.78
CA ILE A 51 -1.67 -7.43 -12.10
C ILE A 51 -3.07 -8.05 -12.05
N CYS A 52 -3.22 -9.25 -11.45
CA CYS A 52 -4.51 -9.95 -11.41
C CYS A 52 -5.53 -9.34 -10.44
N GLN A 53 -5.10 -8.61 -9.42
CA GLN A 53 -6.01 -8.04 -8.41
C GLN A 53 -6.43 -6.61 -8.72
N TYR A 54 -5.51 -5.82 -9.29
CA TYR A 54 -5.75 -4.41 -9.55
C TYR A 54 -5.80 -4.17 -11.05
N ARG A 55 -4.77 -3.50 -11.58
CA ARG A 55 -4.60 -3.23 -13.00
C ARG A 55 -3.11 -3.32 -13.32
N ILE A 56 -2.80 -3.32 -14.61
CA ILE A 56 -1.40 -3.25 -15.07
C ILE A 56 -0.83 -1.88 -14.64
N PRO A 57 0.22 -1.85 -13.81
CA PRO A 57 0.85 -0.59 -13.42
C PRO A 57 1.62 -0.02 -14.61
N ASN A 58 1.59 1.30 -14.77
CA ASN A 58 2.40 1.96 -15.80
C ASN A 58 3.91 1.77 -15.52
N LYS A 59 4.29 1.82 -14.23
CA LYS A 59 5.69 1.80 -13.81
C LYS A 59 5.87 1.00 -12.53
N ILE A 60 6.87 0.12 -12.51
CA ILE A 60 7.33 -0.58 -11.30
C ILE A 60 8.73 -0.07 -10.98
N ILE A 61 8.92 0.33 -9.72
CA ILE A 61 10.21 0.76 -9.20
C ILE A 61 10.67 -0.26 -8.16
N THR A 62 11.86 -0.80 -8.32
CA THR A 62 12.50 -1.73 -7.38
C THR A 62 13.84 -1.18 -6.91
N ASP A 63 14.37 -1.69 -5.80
CA ASP A 63 15.78 -1.48 -5.47
C ASP A 63 16.70 -2.25 -6.45
N ASN A 64 18.01 -2.08 -6.27
CA ASN A 64 19.03 -2.80 -7.03
C ASN A 64 19.28 -4.24 -6.52
N GLY A 65 18.39 -4.80 -5.70
CA GLY A 65 18.50 -6.18 -5.25
C GLY A 65 18.42 -7.15 -6.43
N SER A 66 19.37 -8.07 -6.54
CA SER A 66 19.45 -9.07 -7.62
C SER A 66 18.19 -9.94 -7.73
N ASN A 67 17.47 -10.15 -6.62
CA ASN A 67 16.21 -10.88 -6.62
C ASN A 67 15.07 -10.10 -7.29
N LEU A 68 15.11 -8.76 -7.26
CA LEU A 68 14.10 -7.88 -7.85
C LEU A 68 14.46 -7.48 -9.28
N ASN A 69 15.75 -7.32 -9.58
CA ASN A 69 16.25 -7.02 -10.92
C ASN A 69 16.77 -8.29 -11.60
N ASN A 70 15.88 -9.02 -12.26
CA ASN A 70 16.19 -10.27 -12.92
C ASN A 70 15.55 -10.35 -14.32
N LYS A 71 16.08 -11.24 -15.17
CA LYS A 71 15.59 -11.42 -16.54
C LYS A 71 14.09 -11.73 -16.61
N MET A 72 13.57 -12.56 -15.70
CA MET A 72 12.14 -12.90 -15.67
C MET A 72 11.26 -11.69 -15.33
N MET A 73 11.74 -10.76 -14.49
CA MET A 73 11.02 -9.52 -14.17
C MET A 73 11.02 -8.57 -15.37
N ILE A 74 12.13 -8.49 -16.10
CA ILE A 74 12.23 -7.72 -17.34
C ILE A 74 11.29 -8.30 -18.42
N GLU A 75 11.27 -9.61 -18.60
CA GLU A 75 10.39 -10.31 -19.54
C GLU A 75 8.90 -10.14 -19.18
N LEU A 76 8.55 -10.25 -17.89
CA LEU A 76 7.19 -9.98 -17.41
C LEU A 76 6.80 -8.53 -17.72
N CYS A 77 7.64 -7.57 -17.34
CA CYS A 77 7.37 -6.15 -17.59
C CYS A 77 7.25 -5.85 -19.09
N GLY A 78 8.11 -6.41 -19.93
CA GLY A 78 8.04 -6.27 -21.38
C GLY A 78 6.73 -6.80 -21.96
N SER A 79 6.28 -7.97 -21.52
CA SER A 79 5.03 -8.60 -21.97
C SER A 79 3.79 -7.74 -21.66
N PHE A 80 3.79 -7.07 -20.52
CA PHE A 80 2.68 -6.19 -20.08
C PHE A 80 2.92 -4.70 -20.38
N LYS A 81 3.99 -4.35 -21.12
CA LYS A 81 4.41 -2.96 -21.41
C LYS A 81 4.59 -2.08 -20.16
N ILE A 82 5.04 -2.69 -19.06
CA ILE A 82 5.31 -2.03 -17.79
C ILE A 82 6.72 -1.43 -17.84
N GLN A 83 6.86 -0.15 -17.47
CA GLN A 83 8.17 0.47 -17.34
C GLN A 83 8.83 0.03 -16.03
N HIS A 84 9.85 -0.83 -16.12
CA HIS A 84 10.65 -1.21 -14.96
C HIS A 84 11.81 -0.25 -14.77
N HIS A 85 11.92 0.34 -13.58
CA HIS A 85 13.03 1.21 -13.21
C HIS A 85 13.65 0.78 -11.90
N ASN A 86 14.95 0.97 -11.80
CA ASN A 86 15.67 0.77 -10.55
C ASN A 86 15.78 2.09 -9.81
N SER A 87 15.59 2.06 -8.49
CA SER A 87 15.96 3.20 -7.66
C SER A 87 17.48 3.31 -7.62
N SER A 88 18.00 4.50 -7.90
CA SER A 88 19.39 4.80 -7.61
C SER A 88 19.57 4.86 -6.09
N PRO A 89 20.70 4.41 -5.53
CA PRO A 89 20.97 4.45 -4.08
C PRO A 89 20.73 5.84 -3.47
N TYR A 90 20.95 6.90 -4.26
CA TYR A 90 20.83 8.31 -3.87
C TYR A 90 19.52 9.00 -4.29
N LYS A 91 18.41 8.29 -4.51
CA LYS A 91 17.08 8.91 -4.71
C LYS A 91 16.17 8.75 -3.47
N PRO A 92 16.42 9.53 -2.39
CA PRO A 92 15.74 9.39 -1.11
C PRO A 92 14.22 9.59 -1.17
N LYS A 93 13.68 10.31 -2.16
CA LYS A 93 12.22 10.51 -2.30
C LYS A 93 11.46 9.23 -2.65
N MET A 94 12.02 8.38 -3.51
CA MET A 94 11.33 7.16 -3.98
C MET A 94 11.50 6.03 -2.97
N ASN A 95 12.72 5.79 -2.51
CA ASN A 95 12.98 4.80 -1.46
C ASN A 95 12.34 5.21 -0.14
N GLY A 96 12.37 6.49 0.23
CA GLY A 96 11.80 6.99 1.49
C GLY A 96 10.30 6.76 1.66
N THR A 97 9.52 6.72 0.57
CA THR A 97 8.09 6.39 0.65
C THR A 97 7.90 4.93 1.04
N VAL A 98 8.68 4.04 0.42
CA VAL A 98 8.62 2.60 0.69
C VAL A 98 9.19 2.28 2.08
N GLU A 99 10.29 2.91 2.45
CA GLU A 99 10.90 2.79 3.78
C GLU A 99 9.97 3.25 4.90
N ALA A 100 9.27 4.38 4.72
CA ALA A 100 8.31 4.89 5.70
C ALA A 100 7.16 3.90 5.92
N ALA A 101 6.62 3.33 4.85
CA ALA A 101 5.60 2.30 4.93
C ALA A 101 6.14 1.02 5.58
N ASN A 102 7.33 0.56 5.20
CA ASN A 102 7.99 -0.60 5.82
C ASN A 102 8.18 -0.39 7.32
N LYS A 103 8.57 0.81 7.76
CA LYS A 103 8.68 1.20 9.18
C LYS A 103 7.32 1.11 9.89
N ASN A 104 6.24 1.57 9.26
CA ASN A 104 4.89 1.51 9.83
C ASN A 104 4.37 0.08 9.91
N ILE A 105 4.61 -0.76 8.90
CA ILE A 105 4.24 -2.18 8.89
C ILE A 105 5.00 -2.90 10.01
N LYS A 106 6.32 -2.71 10.11
CA LYS A 106 7.15 -3.28 11.18
C LYS A 106 6.59 -2.91 12.56
N LYS A 107 6.34 -1.62 12.82
CA LYS A 107 5.76 -1.15 14.09
C LYS A 107 4.38 -1.73 14.37
N SER A 108 3.54 -1.86 13.35
CA SER A 108 2.18 -2.39 13.50
C SER A 108 2.20 -3.88 13.83
N VAL A 109 3.01 -4.65 13.11
CA VAL A 109 3.21 -6.09 13.40
C VAL A 109 3.79 -6.27 14.80
N GLN A 110 4.82 -5.49 15.17
CA GLN A 110 5.43 -5.53 16.52
C GLN A 110 4.44 -5.25 17.65
N LYS A 111 3.47 -4.35 17.44
CA LYS A 111 2.45 -4.02 18.45
C LYS A 111 1.32 -5.04 18.54
N MET A 112 1.06 -5.79 17.47
CA MET A 112 -0.08 -6.72 17.40
C MET A 112 0.34 -8.19 17.62
N VAL A 113 1.63 -8.48 17.51
CA VAL A 113 2.15 -9.83 17.73
C VAL A 113 2.16 -10.15 19.23
N VAL A 114 1.49 -11.24 19.61
CA VAL A 114 1.52 -11.77 20.99
C VAL A 114 2.73 -12.69 21.18
N THR A 115 2.99 -13.55 20.19
CA THR A 115 4.13 -14.47 20.19
C THR A 115 5.01 -14.17 18.99
N TYR A 116 6.32 -13.93 19.21
CA TYR A 116 7.27 -13.54 18.15
C TYR A 116 7.29 -14.46 16.92
N LYS A 117 6.82 -15.71 17.02
CA LYS A 117 6.75 -16.66 15.89
C LYS A 117 5.49 -16.52 15.02
N ASP A 118 4.43 -15.86 15.48
CA ASP A 118 3.15 -15.78 14.76
C ASP A 118 2.97 -14.49 13.95
N TRP A 119 4.04 -13.72 13.75
CA TRP A 119 3.98 -12.46 12.99
C TRP A 119 3.38 -12.62 11.58
N HIS A 120 3.58 -13.77 10.94
CA HIS A 120 3.02 -14.06 9.61
C HIS A 120 1.48 -14.13 9.59
N LYS A 121 0.84 -14.56 10.69
CA LYS A 121 -0.63 -14.57 10.84
C LYS A 121 -1.18 -13.17 11.11
N ILE A 122 -0.38 -12.33 11.75
CA ILE A 122 -0.74 -10.96 12.11
C ILE A 122 -0.56 -9.99 10.94
N LEU A 123 0.34 -10.31 9.99
CA LEU A 123 0.63 -9.45 8.85
C LEU A 123 -0.62 -8.99 8.06
N PRO A 124 -1.59 -9.87 7.70
CA PRO A 124 -2.82 -9.44 7.03
C PRO A 124 -3.62 -8.41 7.84
N PHE A 125 -3.72 -8.57 9.16
CA PHE A 125 -4.42 -7.63 10.03
C PHE A 125 -3.68 -6.30 10.15
N ALA A 126 -2.35 -6.33 10.23
CA ALA A 126 -1.52 -5.12 10.23
C ALA A 126 -1.67 -4.34 8.91
N LEU A 127 -1.72 -5.04 7.77
CA LEU A 127 -1.98 -4.45 6.46
C LEU A 127 -3.39 -3.87 6.37
N HIS A 128 -4.40 -4.61 6.83
CA HIS A 128 -5.78 -4.11 6.88
C HIS A 128 -5.85 -2.80 7.66
N ARG A 129 -5.30 -2.77 8.88
CA ARG A 129 -5.22 -1.54 9.69
C ARG A 129 -4.54 -0.39 8.97
N TYR A 130 -3.41 -0.65 8.29
CA TYR A 130 -2.71 0.37 7.51
C TYR A 130 -3.59 0.94 6.40
N ARG A 131 -4.35 0.09 5.70
CA ARG A 131 -5.21 0.47 4.58
C ARG A 131 -6.47 1.23 5.01
N THR A 132 -7.02 0.92 6.18
CA THR A 132 -8.38 1.35 6.58
C THR A 132 -8.43 2.39 7.70
N PHE A 133 -7.50 2.34 8.66
CA PHE A 133 -7.64 3.09 9.91
C PHE A 133 -6.87 4.42 9.94
N SER A 134 -5.92 4.62 9.01
CA SER A 134 -5.04 5.79 9.00
C SER A 134 -5.38 6.70 7.83
N VAL A 135 -5.71 7.96 8.13
CA VAL A 135 -5.73 9.02 7.12
C VAL A 135 -4.29 9.42 6.84
N HIS A 136 -3.86 9.27 5.60
CA HIS A 136 -2.48 9.60 5.23
C HIS A 136 -2.37 11.11 5.00
N ARG A 137 -1.52 11.79 5.78
CA ARG A 137 -1.32 13.25 5.64
C ARG A 137 -1.08 13.75 4.21
N PRO A 138 -0.34 13.03 3.33
CA PRO A 138 -0.14 13.50 1.96
C PRO A 138 -1.41 13.54 1.13
N THR A 139 -2.36 12.63 1.36
CA THR A 139 -3.57 12.46 0.52
C THR A 139 -4.86 12.86 1.23
N SER A 140 -4.80 13.19 2.52
CA SER A 140 -5.95 13.49 3.40
C SER A 140 -7.08 12.45 3.35
N ALA A 141 -6.78 11.24 2.88
CA ALA A 141 -7.72 10.13 2.73
C ALA A 141 -7.08 8.82 3.17
N THR A 142 -7.90 7.82 3.46
CA THR A 142 -7.41 6.45 3.70
C THR A 142 -7.05 5.79 2.36
N PRO A 143 -6.03 4.90 2.31
CA PRO A 143 -5.72 4.14 1.11
C PRO A 143 -6.93 3.35 0.58
N PHE A 144 -7.74 2.79 1.48
CA PHE A 144 -8.94 2.04 1.10
C PHE A 144 -9.96 2.91 0.35
N THR A 145 -10.24 4.12 0.84
CA THR A 145 -11.16 5.05 0.17
C THR A 145 -10.66 5.43 -1.22
N LEU A 146 -9.35 5.61 -1.40
CA LEU A 146 -8.78 5.97 -2.72
C LEU A 146 -8.80 4.81 -3.72
N VAL A 147 -8.66 3.57 -3.25
CA VAL A 147 -8.67 2.38 -4.11
C VAL A 147 -10.09 1.97 -4.48
N TYR A 148 -10.99 1.84 -3.50
CA TYR A 148 -12.34 1.32 -3.71
C TYR A 148 -13.41 2.39 -3.87
N GLY A 149 -13.08 3.66 -3.59
CA GLY A 149 -14.04 4.76 -3.71
C GLY A 149 -15.14 4.75 -2.65
N ILE A 150 -14.96 4.01 -1.57
CA ILE A 150 -15.90 3.93 -0.44
C ILE A 150 -15.16 4.02 0.87
N GLU A 151 -15.84 4.58 1.87
CA GLU A 151 -15.39 4.48 3.24
C GLU A 151 -15.64 3.07 3.77
N VAL A 152 -14.58 2.45 4.24
CA VAL A 152 -14.62 1.15 4.89
C VAL A 152 -15.49 1.21 6.14
N VAL A 153 -16.31 0.19 6.37
CA VAL A 153 -16.98 -0.01 7.66
C VAL A 153 -15.97 -0.66 8.60
N LEU A 154 -15.57 0.05 9.66
CA LEU A 154 -14.57 -0.43 10.60
C LEU A 154 -15.17 -1.47 11.56
N PRO A 155 -14.39 -2.43 12.07
CA PRO A 155 -14.89 -3.39 13.07
C PRO A 155 -15.52 -2.73 14.32
N MET A 156 -15.06 -1.53 14.70
CA MET A 156 -15.67 -0.77 15.80
C MET A 156 -17.05 -0.23 15.43
N GLU A 157 -17.27 0.16 14.18
CA GLU A 157 -18.58 0.61 13.68
C GLU A 157 -19.58 -0.54 13.58
N VAL A 158 -19.11 -1.78 13.47
CA VAL A 158 -19.97 -2.96 13.56
C VAL A 158 -20.45 -3.18 15.00
N LYS A 159 -19.58 -2.97 16.00
CA LYS A 159 -19.92 -3.11 17.42
C LYS A 159 -20.75 -1.93 17.94
N ILE A 160 -20.41 -0.73 17.50
CA ILE A 160 -21.05 0.54 17.86
C ILE A 160 -21.39 1.23 16.54
N PRO A 161 -22.61 0.99 16.00
CA PRO A 161 -23.05 1.56 14.73
C PRO A 161 -22.82 3.07 14.67
N SER A 162 -22.01 3.51 13.71
CA SER A 162 -21.87 4.93 13.41
C SER A 162 -23.14 5.44 12.74
N LEU A 163 -23.35 6.76 12.77
CA LEU A 163 -24.51 7.39 12.12
C LEU A 163 -24.61 7.00 10.65
N ARG A 164 -23.49 6.93 9.94
CA ARG A 164 -23.41 6.48 8.55
C ARG A 164 -23.97 5.06 8.36
N VAL A 165 -23.49 4.11 9.16
CA VAL A 165 -23.94 2.70 9.09
C VAL A 165 -25.42 2.58 9.46
N LEU A 166 -25.88 3.34 10.46
CA LEU A 166 -27.29 3.36 10.86
C LEU A 166 -28.20 3.94 9.79
N MET A 167 -27.76 4.99 9.09
CA MET A 167 -28.49 5.57 7.96
C MET A 167 -28.56 4.58 6.81
N GLU A 168 -27.43 4.03 6.37
CA GLU A 168 -27.38 3.06 5.26
C GLU A 168 -28.23 1.81 5.54
N ALA A 169 -28.25 1.30 6.77
CA ALA A 169 -29.03 0.13 7.15
C ALA A 169 -30.56 0.36 7.10
N LYS A 170 -31.02 1.61 7.18
CA LYS A 170 -32.44 1.98 7.15
C LYS A 170 -32.93 2.41 5.76
N LEU A 171 -32.03 2.58 4.79
CA LEU A 171 -32.40 3.04 3.46
C LEU A 171 -33.11 1.95 2.64
N PRO A 172 -34.23 2.28 1.97
CA PRO A 172 -34.78 1.43 0.92
C PRO A 172 -33.74 1.17 -0.16
N LYS A 173 -33.78 -0.03 -0.77
CA LYS A 173 -32.81 -0.44 -1.81
C LYS A 173 -32.67 0.57 -2.96
N ALA A 174 -33.77 1.19 -3.39
CA ALA A 174 -33.77 2.17 -4.47
C ALA A 174 -32.97 3.44 -4.11
N GLU A 175 -33.17 3.96 -2.91
CA GLU A 175 -32.44 5.12 -2.38
C GLU A 175 -30.97 4.79 -2.13
N TRP A 176 -30.67 3.57 -1.65
CA TRP A 176 -29.29 3.12 -1.49
C TRP A 176 -28.54 3.07 -2.82
N VAL A 177 -29.17 2.60 -3.90
CA VAL A 177 -28.57 2.60 -5.25
C VAL A 177 -28.29 4.01 -5.73
N HIS A 178 -29.22 4.95 -5.50
CA HIS A 178 -29.05 6.35 -5.87
C HIS A 178 -27.89 7.00 -5.08
N ALA A 179 -27.89 6.86 -3.76
CA ALA A 179 -26.80 7.35 -2.91
C ALA A 179 -25.44 6.74 -3.29
N ARG A 180 -25.43 5.45 -3.68
CA ARG A 180 -24.21 4.80 -4.18
C ARG A 180 -23.74 5.38 -5.50
N PHE A 181 -24.65 5.68 -6.42
CA PHE A 181 -24.34 6.30 -7.70
C PHE A 181 -23.75 7.70 -7.51
N ASP A 182 -24.34 8.51 -6.63
CA ASP A 182 -23.83 9.85 -6.30
C ASP A 182 -22.43 9.79 -5.70
N GLN A 183 -22.19 8.85 -4.76
CA GLN A 183 -20.86 8.61 -4.22
C GLN A 183 -19.86 8.25 -5.32
N LEU A 184 -20.24 7.42 -6.30
CA LEU A 184 -19.37 7.02 -7.40
C LEU A 184 -19.00 8.22 -8.29
N ASN A 185 -19.96 9.11 -8.57
CA ASN A 185 -19.71 10.33 -9.35
C ASN A 185 -18.70 11.26 -8.66
N LEU A 186 -18.72 11.32 -7.33
CA LEU A 186 -17.79 12.13 -6.54
C LEU A 186 -16.39 11.50 -6.36
N ILE A 187 -16.17 10.24 -6.78
CA ILE A 187 -14.86 9.58 -6.60
C ILE A 187 -13.76 10.29 -7.37
N GLU A 188 -14.04 10.73 -8.60
CA GLU A 188 -13.03 11.38 -9.43
C GLU A 188 -12.60 12.70 -8.80
N GLU A 189 -13.55 13.49 -8.29
CA GLU A 189 -13.29 14.72 -7.57
C GLU A 189 -12.46 14.47 -6.30
N LYS A 190 -12.83 13.49 -5.47
CA LYS A 190 -12.04 13.09 -4.29
C LYS A 190 -10.62 12.66 -4.65
N LYS A 191 -10.44 11.97 -5.77
CA LYS A 191 -9.10 11.59 -6.27
C LYS A 191 -8.33 12.82 -6.74
N LEU A 192 -8.96 13.77 -7.42
CA LEU A 192 -8.35 15.03 -7.84
C LEU A 192 -7.93 15.88 -6.63
N GLU A 193 -8.76 15.99 -5.60
CA GLU A 193 -8.42 16.65 -4.34
C GLU A 193 -7.20 16.00 -3.68
N ALA A 194 -7.18 14.66 -3.61
CA ALA A 194 -6.04 13.92 -3.07
C ALA A 194 -4.75 14.14 -3.89
N ILE A 195 -4.85 14.29 -5.21
CA ILE A 195 -3.71 14.67 -6.08
C ILE A 195 -3.23 16.09 -5.71
N CYS A 196 -4.13 17.06 -5.63
CA CYS A 196 -3.82 18.46 -5.30
C CYS A 196 -3.16 18.58 -3.93
N HIS A 197 -3.70 17.89 -2.91
CA HIS A 197 -3.09 17.81 -1.59
C HIS A 197 -1.71 17.14 -1.63
N GLY A 198 -1.57 16.03 -2.35
CA GLY A 198 -0.31 15.32 -2.52
C GLY A 198 0.78 16.17 -3.15
N GLN A 199 0.46 16.91 -4.22
CA GLN A 199 1.37 17.84 -4.88
C GLN A 199 1.76 19.00 -3.96
N THR A 200 0.79 19.57 -3.25
CA THR A 200 1.05 20.66 -2.30
C THR A 200 1.97 20.21 -1.17
N TYR A 201 1.74 19.01 -0.62
CA TYR A 201 2.60 18.39 0.37
C TYR A 201 4.01 18.16 -0.17
N GLN A 202 4.15 17.60 -1.37
CA GLN A 202 5.46 17.41 -2.01
C GLN A 202 6.21 18.73 -2.24
N ARG A 203 5.51 19.80 -2.64
CA ARG A 203 6.09 21.14 -2.78
C ARG A 203 6.58 21.68 -1.44
N ARG A 204 5.82 21.49 -0.36
CA ARG A 204 6.23 21.88 1.01
C ARG A 204 7.47 21.11 1.46
N ILE A 205 7.52 19.80 1.25
CA ILE A 205 8.69 18.97 1.58
C ILE A 205 9.90 19.36 0.73
N LYS A 206 9.73 19.63 -0.56
CA LYS A 206 10.82 20.12 -1.42
C LYS A 206 11.37 21.44 -0.91
N LYS A 207 10.51 22.43 -0.60
CA LYS A 207 10.93 23.71 -0.03
C LYS A 207 11.69 23.54 1.30
N ALA A 208 11.26 22.61 2.15
CA ALA A 208 11.94 22.34 3.42
C ALA A 208 13.31 21.67 3.22
N PHE A 209 13.41 20.75 2.26
CA PHE A 209 14.68 20.10 1.91
C PHE A 209 15.67 21.10 1.30
N ASP A 210 15.22 21.87 0.31
CA ASP A 210 16.07 22.84 -0.42
C ASP A 210 16.60 23.95 0.52
N LYS A 211 15.91 24.26 1.63
CA LYS A 211 16.40 25.18 2.68
C LYS A 211 17.58 24.64 3.50
N ASN A 212 17.72 23.32 3.58
CA ASN A 212 18.74 22.65 4.39
C ASN A 212 19.94 22.17 3.55
N VAL A 213 19.92 22.40 2.23
CA VAL A 213 21.04 22.10 1.33
C VAL A 213 21.82 23.40 1.11
N TYR A 214 22.94 23.55 1.80
CA TYR A 214 23.92 24.58 1.48
C TYR A 214 24.74 24.16 0.24
N PRO A 215 25.16 25.11 -0.63
CA PRO A 215 25.95 24.83 -1.82
C PRO A 215 27.31 24.19 -1.51
#